data_AF-A0A8D8T4X4-F1
#
_entry.id   AF-A0A8D8T4X4-F1
#
_cell.length_a   1.000
_cell.length_b   1.000
_cell.length_c   1.000
_cell.angle_alpha   90.00
_cell.angle_beta   90.00
_cell.angle_gamma   90.00
#
_symmetry.space_group_name_H-M   'P 1'
#
loop_
_entity.id
_entity.type
_entity.pdbx_description
1 polymer ?
#
loop_
_entity_poly.entity_id
_entity_poly.type
_entity_poly.pdbx_seq_one_letter_code
_entity_poly.pdbx_strand_id
1 'polypeptide(L)'
;MSLHNIQVCQDWIKDLLNRTKSGAQVPWYKTLKQYYNRPEWELFDLKYDPMELNNIAGKDEYNSTLSDLKDMLHKWQKKTNDPWICAPHGVLEPINNKQDFACFDLYNL
;
A
#
# COMPACT_ATOMS: atom_id res chain seq x y z
N MET A 1 26.95 -9.73 -6.76
CA MET A 1 25.66 -10.22 -7.31
C MET A 1 25.87 -10.49 -8.80
N SER A 2 25.74 -11.75 -9.23
CA SER A 2 26.01 -12.16 -10.62
C SER A 2 24.91 -11.67 -11.57
N LEU A 3 25.29 -11.21 -12.77
CA LEU A 3 24.41 -10.80 -13.87
C LEU A 3 23.35 -11.87 -14.22
N HIS A 4 23.63 -13.14 -13.90
CA HIS A 4 22.72 -14.25 -14.12
C HIS A 4 21.40 -14.12 -13.33
N ASN A 5 21.43 -13.57 -12.10
CA ASN A 5 20.22 -13.42 -11.28
C ASN A 5 19.32 -12.26 -11.74
N ILE A 6 19.88 -11.26 -12.43
CA ILE A 6 19.07 -10.14 -12.96
C ILE A 6 18.28 -10.60 -14.20
N GLN A 7 18.89 -11.43 -15.05
CA GLN A 7 18.26 -11.93 -16.27
C GLN A 7 17.05 -12.84 -15.96
N VAL A 8 17.17 -13.76 -14.99
CA VAL A 8 16.08 -14.66 -14.57
C VAL A 8 14.85 -13.89 -14.07
N CYS A 9 15.04 -12.81 -13.29
CA CYS A 9 13.94 -11.99 -12.81
C CYS A 9 13.22 -11.23 -13.95
N GLN A 10 13.97 -10.75 -14.94
CA GLN A 10 13.40 -10.05 -16.10
C GLN A 10 12.55 -10.99 -16.96
N ASP A 11 12.97 -12.25 -17.10
CA ASP A 11 12.27 -13.22 -17.94
C ASP A 11 10.99 -13.74 -17.27
N TRP A 12 10.97 -13.88 -15.95
CA TRP A 12 9.75 -14.24 -15.20
C TRP A 12 8.65 -13.17 -15.32
N ILE A 13 8.99 -11.88 -15.18
CA ILE A 13 7.99 -10.81 -15.31
C ILE A 13 7.42 -10.79 -16.74
N LYS A 14 8.27 -10.94 -17.76
CA LYS A 14 7.81 -11.01 -19.16
C LYS A 14 6.87 -12.18 -19.40
N ASP A 15 7.19 -13.36 -18.85
CA ASP A 15 6.32 -14.53 -18.91
C ASP A 15 4.96 -14.28 -18.23
N LEU A 16 4.98 -13.74 -17.00
CA LEU A 16 3.78 -13.36 -16.25
C LEU A 16 2.86 -12.42 -17.05
N LEU A 17 3.45 -11.40 -17.69
CA LEU A 17 2.74 -10.45 -18.54
C LEU A 17 2.16 -11.12 -19.79
N ASN A 18 2.94 -11.96 -20.46
CA ASN A 18 2.50 -12.67 -21.67
C ASN A 18 1.36 -13.65 -21.38
N ARG A 19 1.47 -14.42 -20.29
CA ARG A 19 0.44 -15.38 -19.87
C ARG A 19 -0.85 -14.68 -19.46
N THR A 20 -0.75 -13.54 -18.76
CA THR A 20 -1.94 -12.76 -18.43
C THR A 20 -2.62 -12.19 -19.69
N LYS A 21 -1.84 -11.67 -20.65
CA LYS A 21 -2.39 -11.14 -21.91
C LYS A 21 -3.10 -12.21 -22.74
N SER A 22 -2.56 -13.44 -22.77
CA SER A 22 -3.16 -14.55 -23.51
C SER A 22 -4.29 -15.26 -22.76
N GLY A 23 -4.61 -14.84 -21.52
CA GLY A 23 -5.59 -15.53 -20.66
C GLY A 23 -5.12 -16.90 -20.19
N ALA A 24 -3.84 -17.22 -20.32
CA ALA A 24 -3.27 -18.45 -19.80
C ALA A 24 -3.21 -18.41 -18.25
N GLN A 25 -3.25 -19.59 -17.64
CA GLN A 25 -3.05 -19.73 -16.21
C GLN A 25 -1.71 -19.10 -15.81
N VAL A 26 -1.66 -18.38 -14.70
CA VAL A 26 -0.46 -17.73 -14.18
C VAL A 26 0.01 -18.49 -12.95
N PRO A 27 1.31 -18.79 -12.76
CA PRO A 27 1.79 -19.64 -11.68
C PRO A 27 2.07 -18.75 -10.45
N TRP A 28 1.04 -18.01 -10.02
CA TRP A 28 1.14 -17.02 -8.97
C TRP A 28 -0.15 -16.99 -8.15
N TYR A 29 -0.02 -16.71 -6.86
CA TYR A 29 -1.14 -16.69 -5.90
C TYR A 29 -2.01 -15.43 -6.02
N LYS A 30 -1.62 -14.44 -6.84
CA LYS A 30 -2.42 -13.26 -7.20
C LYS A 30 -2.58 -13.16 -8.71
N THR A 31 -3.52 -12.32 -9.13
CA THR A 31 -3.64 -11.86 -10.52
C THR A 31 -2.92 -10.52 -10.71
N LEU A 32 -2.49 -10.21 -11.95
CA LEU A 32 -1.95 -8.87 -12.25
C LEU A 32 -2.95 -7.75 -11.92
N LYS A 33 -4.24 -7.98 -12.15
CA LYS A 33 -5.29 -6.99 -11.85
C LYS A 33 -5.32 -6.63 -10.36
N GLN A 34 -5.28 -7.63 -9.47
CA GLN A 34 -5.23 -7.42 -8.02
C GLN A 34 -3.91 -6.78 -7.59
N TYR A 35 -2.80 -7.13 -8.25
CA TYR A 35 -1.49 -6.56 -7.91
C TYR A 35 -1.37 -5.07 -8.27
N TYR A 36 -1.91 -4.66 -9.42
CA TYR A 36 -1.86 -3.28 -9.86
C TYR A 36 -2.94 -2.39 -9.23
N ASN A 37 -4.17 -2.90 -9.09
CA ASN A 37 -5.28 -2.12 -8.54
C ASN A 37 -5.52 -2.53 -7.10
N ARG A 38 -4.90 -1.79 -6.17
CA ARG A 38 -5.02 -2.05 -4.73
C ARG A 38 -5.91 -1.02 -4.07
N PRO A 39 -6.68 -1.41 -3.04
CA PRO A 39 -7.35 -0.44 -2.19
C PRO A 39 -6.30 0.38 -1.42
N GLU A 40 -6.69 1.57 -1.00
CA GLU A 40 -5.83 2.48 -0.22
C GLU A 40 -5.35 1.83 1.09
N TRP A 41 -6.25 1.10 1.75
CA TRP A 41 -5.98 0.44 3.02
C TRP A 41 -6.06 -1.08 2.87
N GLU A 42 -4.97 -1.76 3.25
CA GLU A 42 -4.88 -3.22 3.30
C GLU A 42 -4.55 -3.65 4.74
N LEU A 43 -5.40 -4.48 5.32
CA LEU A 43 -5.22 -5.08 6.65
C LEU A 43 -5.32 -6.59 6.51
N PHE A 44 -4.41 -7.33 7.15
CA PHE A 44 -4.35 -8.79 7.09
C PHE A 44 -4.12 -9.39 8.48
N ASP A 45 -4.78 -10.51 8.75
CA ASP A 45 -4.52 -11.31 9.95
C ASP A 45 -3.52 -12.41 9.60
N LEU A 46 -2.24 -12.20 9.92
CA LEU A 46 -1.16 -13.13 9.56
C LEU A 46 -1.27 -14.51 10.22
N LYS A 47 -2.06 -14.65 11.30
CA LYS A 47 -2.26 -15.94 11.96
C LYS A 47 -3.17 -16.84 11.13
N TYR A 48 -4.19 -16.27 10.50
CA TYR A 48 -5.18 -17.01 9.72
C TYR A 48 -5.01 -16.84 8.20
N ASP A 49 -4.28 -15.82 7.76
CA ASP A 49 -3.96 -15.50 6.37
C ASP A 49 -2.47 -15.12 6.20
N PRO A 50 -1.56 -16.10 6.29
CA PRO A 50 -0.12 -15.85 6.18
C PRO A 50 0.33 -15.40 4.78
N MET A 51 -0.54 -15.48 3.78
CA MET A 51 -0.26 -15.09 2.39
C MET A 51 -0.84 -13.72 2.01
N GLU A 52 -1.52 -13.02 2.95
CA GLU A 52 -2.06 -11.68 2.73
C GLU A 52 -2.97 -11.60 1.48
N LEU A 53 -3.89 -12.55 1.37
CA LEU A 53 -4.82 -12.68 0.25
C LEU A 53 -6.17 -12.05 0.56
N ASN A 54 -6.54 -11.99 1.84
CA ASN A 54 -7.85 -11.59 2.32
C ASN A 54 -7.75 -10.25 3.05
N ASN A 55 -7.89 -9.15 2.31
CA ASN A 55 -7.92 -7.82 2.92
C ASN A 55 -9.17 -7.66 3.79
N ILE A 56 -8.98 -7.40 5.08
CA ILE A 56 -10.05 -7.22 6.08
C ILE A 56 -10.26 -5.77 6.49
N ALA A 57 -9.60 -4.80 5.84
CA ALA A 57 -9.66 -3.38 6.21
C ALA A 57 -11.07 -2.76 6.11
N GLY A 58 -11.95 -3.30 5.28
CA GLY A 58 -13.32 -2.80 5.09
C GLY A 58 -14.39 -3.49 5.95
N LYS A 59 -14.01 -4.37 6.87
CA LYS A 59 -14.95 -5.11 7.72
C LYS A 59 -15.15 -4.40 9.06
N ASP A 60 -16.40 -4.18 9.44
CA ASP A 60 -16.75 -3.44 10.65
C ASP A 60 -16.12 -4.01 11.93
N GLU A 61 -16.00 -5.33 12.02
CA GLU A 61 -15.40 -6.03 13.16
C GLU A 61 -13.92 -5.66 13.41
N TYR A 62 -13.21 -5.13 12.40
CA TYR A 62 -11.80 -4.73 12.49
C TYR A 62 -11.58 -3.21 12.47
N ASN A 63 -12.63 -2.39 12.46
CA ASN A 63 -12.52 -0.93 12.38
C ASN A 63 -11.67 -0.33 13.51
N SER A 64 -11.82 -0.82 14.75
CA SER A 64 -11.00 -0.36 15.88
C SER A 64 -9.53 -0.66 15.67
N THR A 65 -9.20 -1.90 15.30
CA THR A 65 -7.81 -2.32 15.02
C THR A 65 -7.19 -1.52 13.89
N LEU A 66 -7.95 -1.27 12.81
CA LEU A 66 -7.47 -0.44 11.70
C LEU A 66 -7.20 1.00 12.15
N SER A 67 -8.09 1.59 12.96
CA SER A 67 -7.90 2.94 13.49
C SER A 67 -6.64 3.03 14.35
N ASP A 68 -6.43 2.08 15.26
CA ASP A 68 -5.27 2.05 16.15
C ASP A 68 -3.96 1.97 15.35
N LEU A 69 -3.92 1.13 14.31
CA LEU A 69 -2.76 0.97 13.44
C LEU A 69 -2.49 2.22 12.59
N LYS A 70 -3.54 2.88 12.07
CA LYS A 70 -3.43 4.17 11.38
C LYS A 70 -2.84 5.25 12.28
N ASP A 71 -3.29 5.31 13.53
CA ASP A 71 -2.77 6.26 14.51
C ASP A 71 -1.30 5.99 14.86
N MET A 72 -0.91 4.72 14.99
CA MET A 72 0.49 4.32 15.20
C MET A 72 1.36 4.74 14.02
N LEU A 73 0.91 4.48 12.79
CA LEU A 73 1.61 4.87 11.56
C LEU A 73 1.77 6.40 11.49
N HIS A 74 0.69 7.15 11.69
CA HIS A 74 0.71 8.61 11.61
C HIS A 74 1.60 9.23 12.70
N LYS A 75 1.61 8.68 13.92
CA LYS A 75 2.56 9.08 14.98
C LYS A 75 4.01 8.86 14.56
N TRP A 76 4.30 7.74 13.90
CA TRP A 76 5.64 7.46 13.38
C TRP A 76 6.03 8.43 12.26
N GLN A 77 5.16 8.69 11.29
CA GLN A 77 5.37 9.66 10.21
C GLN A 77 5.68 11.07 10.76
N LYS A 78 4.95 11.51 11.80
CA LYS A 78 5.26 12.77 12.50
C LYS A 78 6.66 12.74 13.12
N LYS A 79 6.97 11.66 13.85
CA LYS A 79 8.25 11.51 14.55
C LYS A 79 9.44 11.51 13.58
N THR A 80 9.26 11.01 12.37
CA THR A 80 10.31 10.92 11.35
C THR A 80 10.32 12.09 10.38
N ASN A 81 9.45 13.10 10.57
CA ASN A 81 9.26 14.22 9.65
C ASN A 81 9.00 13.77 8.21
N ASP A 82 8.09 12.80 8.05
CA ASP A 82 7.72 12.25 6.74
C ASP A 82 7.14 13.35 5.82
N PRO A 83 7.77 13.64 4.66
CA PRO A 83 7.25 14.61 3.69
C PRO A 83 5.86 14.27 3.13
N TRP A 84 5.44 13.01 3.19
CA TRP A 84 4.17 12.52 2.66
C TRP A 84 3.05 12.41 3.71
N ILE A 85 3.26 12.95 4.92
CA ILE A 85 2.30 12.81 6.03
C ILE A 85 0.85 13.24 5.73
N CYS A 86 0.64 14.18 4.81
CA CYS A 86 -0.70 14.63 4.41
C CYS A 86 -1.18 14.02 3.09
N ALA A 87 -0.31 13.35 2.33
CA ALA A 87 -0.67 12.76 1.05
C ALA A 87 -1.54 11.50 1.25
N PRO A 88 -2.40 11.13 0.29
CA PRO A 88 -2.71 11.85 -0.96
C PRO A 88 -3.88 12.84 -0.85
N HIS A 89 -4.56 12.89 0.31
CA HIS A 89 -5.82 13.61 0.50
C HIS A 89 -5.64 15.04 1.01
N GLY A 90 -4.40 15.47 1.28
CA GLY A 90 -4.11 16.79 1.80
C GLY A 90 -2.71 17.29 1.53
N VAL A 91 -2.46 18.53 1.92
CA VAL A 91 -1.16 19.22 1.79
C VAL A 91 -0.71 19.73 3.15
N LEU A 92 0.59 19.57 3.43
CA LEU A 92 1.22 20.07 4.64
C LEU A 92 1.54 21.56 4.47
N GLU A 93 0.83 22.42 5.20
CA GLU A 93 1.00 23.88 5.12
C GLU A 93 1.42 24.46 6.46
N PRO A 94 2.24 25.53 6.46
CA PRO A 94 2.59 26.24 7.68
C PRO A 94 1.40 27.01 8.24
N ILE A 95 1.24 26.97 9.55
CA ILE A 95 0.25 27.74 10.31
C ILE A 95 0.97 28.60 11.36
N ASN A 96 0.23 29.51 12.01
CA ASN A 96 0.75 30.33 13.12
C ASN A 96 2.09 31.02 12.79
N ASN A 97 2.15 31.81 11.70
CA ASN A 97 3.39 32.46 11.24
C ASN A 97 4.56 31.49 10.98
N LYS A 98 4.27 30.25 10.53
CA LYS A 98 5.25 29.19 10.23
C LYS A 98 5.89 28.57 11.48
N GLN A 99 5.26 28.73 12.65
CA GLN A 99 5.69 28.07 13.88
C GLN A 99 5.29 26.58 13.90
N ASP A 100 4.15 26.25 13.28
CA ASP A 100 3.60 24.90 13.22
C ASP A 100 3.19 24.55 11.77
N PHE A 101 2.83 23.28 11.55
CA PHE A 101 2.31 22.79 10.27
C PHE A 101 1.05 21.96 10.49
N ALA A 102 0.12 22.02 9.55
CA ALA A 102 -1.10 21.22 9.55
C ALA A 102 -1.40 20.66 8.17
N CYS A 103 -2.10 19.52 8.14
CA CYS A 103 -2.64 18.96 6.91
C CYS A 103 -3.96 19.66 6.57
N PHE A 104 -4.04 20.23 5.36
CA PHE A 104 -5.26 20.80 4.80
C PHE A 104 -5.79 19.88 3.70
N ASP A 105 -7.10 19.66 3.70
CA ASP A 105 -7.79 18.78 2.76
C ASP A 105 -7.75 19.34 1.33
N LEU A 106 -7.56 18.46 0.35
CA LEU A 106 -7.63 18.78 -1.08
C LEU A 106 -9.04 18.62 -1.66
N TYR A 107 -9.97 18.02 -0.92
CA TYR A 107 -11.32 17.66 -1.36
C TYR A 107 -11.32 16.82 -2.64
N ASN A 108 -10.39 15.86 -2.74
CA ASN A 108 -10.18 15.00 -3.91
C ASN A 108 -10.77 13.58 -3.76
N LEU A 109 -11.69 13.40 -2.80
CA LEU A 109 -12.41 12.16 -2.53
C LEU A 109 -13.71 12.03 -3.34
#